data_AF-A0A7J9CS05-F1
#
_entry.id   AF-A0A7J9CS05-F1
#
_cell.length_a   1.000
_cell.length_b   1.000
_cell.length_c   1.000
_cell.angle_alpha   90.00
_cell.angle_beta   90.00
_cell.angle_gamma   90.00
#
_symmetry.space_group_name_H-M   'P 1'
#
loop_
_entity.id
_entity.type
_entity.pdbx_description
1 polymer ?
#
loop_
_entity_poly.entity_id
_entity_poly.type
_entity_poly.pdbx_seq_one_letter_code
_entity_poly.pdbx_strand_id
1 'polypeptide(L)'
;MGMAEIDLKPYIAALKMAKGLHNLPNSCALKRIQPSQNNCLANESSIIWEKGKITQDMRIKLKNVECGELLIQLDWNETPNCKGLESE
;
A
#
# COMPACT_ATOMS: atom_id res chain seq x y z
N MET A 1 3.80 10.94 21.42
CA MET A 1 2.86 10.46 20.39
C MET A 1 3.24 11.16 19.10
N GLY A 2 4.09 10.52 18.30
CA GLY A 2 4.74 11.12 17.13
C GLY A 2 3.84 11.17 15.89
N MET A 3 4.45 11.47 14.76
CA MET A 3 3.77 11.57 13.45
C MET A 3 4.41 10.65 12.43
N ALA A 4 3.64 10.22 11.44
CA ALA A 4 4.17 9.51 10.28
C ALA A 4 3.36 9.87 9.03
N GLU A 5 4.03 9.83 7.90
CA GLU A 5 3.46 10.07 6.58
C GLU A 5 3.67 8.84 5.70
N ILE A 6 2.67 8.53 4.89
CA ILE A 6 2.64 7.38 3.99
C ILE A 6 2.30 7.89 2.60
N ASP A 7 3.08 7.48 1.60
CA ASP A 7 2.77 7.74 0.21
C ASP A 7 1.87 6.62 -0.34
N LEU A 8 0.67 6.99 -0.80
CA LEU A 8 -0.30 6.08 -1.42
C LEU A 8 -0.07 5.90 -2.92
N LYS A 9 0.77 6.73 -3.57
CA LYS A 9 1.02 6.62 -5.03
C LYS A 9 1.46 5.21 -5.47
N PRO A 10 2.36 4.50 -4.76
CA PRO A 10 2.74 3.14 -5.11
C PRO A 10 1.57 2.16 -5.09
N TYR A 11 0.67 2.32 -4.12
CA TYR A 11 -0.53 1.50 -3.96
C TYR A 11 -1.52 1.74 -5.09
N ILE A 12 -1.81 3.01 -5.40
CA ILE A 12 -2.70 3.39 -6.51
C ILE A 12 -2.16 2.91 -7.86
N ALA A 13 -0.85 3.01 -8.10
CA ALA A 13 -0.23 2.51 -9.32
C ALA A 13 -0.40 0.98 -9.45
N ALA A 14 -0.25 0.24 -8.34
CA ALA A 14 -0.49 -1.19 -8.31
C ALA A 14 -1.96 -1.56 -8.58
N LEU A 15 -2.93 -0.77 -8.06
CA LEU A 15 -4.35 -0.94 -8.38
C LEU A 15 -4.63 -0.75 -9.88
N LYS A 16 -4.11 0.32 -10.49
CA LYS A 16 -4.25 0.55 -11.94
C LYS A 16 -3.64 -0.58 -12.76
N MET A 17 -2.45 -1.05 -12.37
CA MET A 17 -1.79 -2.18 -13.02
C MET A 17 -2.64 -3.45 -12.92
N ALA A 18 -3.11 -3.80 -11.74
CA ALA A 18 -3.86 -5.03 -11.53
C ALA A 18 -5.22 -5.05 -12.25
N LYS A 19 -5.89 -3.89 -12.41
CA LYS A 19 -7.09 -3.80 -13.28
C LYS A 19 -6.82 -4.23 -14.72
N GLY A 20 -5.64 -3.91 -15.26
CA GLY A 20 -5.23 -4.34 -16.60
C GLY A 20 -4.78 -5.80 -16.70
N LEU A 21 -4.60 -6.48 -15.57
CA LEU A 21 -4.03 -7.82 -15.48
C LEU A 21 -5.08 -8.80 -14.94
N HIS A 22 -5.89 -9.36 -15.83
CA HIS A 22 -6.96 -10.31 -15.47
C HIS A 22 -6.46 -11.66 -14.88
N ASN A 23 -5.19 -12.03 -15.10
CA ASN A 23 -4.65 -13.36 -14.76
C ASN A 23 -3.37 -13.32 -13.92
N LEU A 24 -3.33 -12.49 -12.87
CA LEU A 24 -2.23 -12.54 -11.91
C LEU A 24 -2.32 -13.81 -11.05
N PRO A 25 -1.18 -14.52 -10.82
CA PRO A 25 -1.16 -15.62 -9.87
C PRO A 25 -1.50 -15.14 -8.46
N ASN A 26 -2.13 -16.02 -7.68
CA ASN A 26 -2.43 -15.72 -6.27
C ASN A 26 -1.13 -15.47 -5.48
N SER A 27 -1.18 -14.54 -4.53
CA SER A 27 -0.03 -14.12 -3.71
C SER A 27 1.10 -13.48 -4.53
N CYS A 28 0.77 -12.80 -5.62
CA CYS A 28 1.76 -12.08 -6.42
C CYS A 28 2.13 -10.76 -5.73
N ALA A 29 3.42 -10.55 -5.44
CA ALA A 29 3.92 -9.26 -4.99
C ALA A 29 4.02 -8.31 -6.18
N LEU A 30 3.09 -7.34 -6.27
CA LEU A 30 3.06 -6.35 -7.34
C LEU A 30 4.19 -5.32 -7.21
N LYS A 31 4.48 -4.94 -5.96
CA LYS A 31 5.51 -3.96 -5.66
C LYS A 31 6.01 -4.14 -4.24
N ARG A 32 7.28 -3.82 -4.02
CA ARG A 32 7.88 -3.75 -2.69
C ARG A 32 8.52 -2.39 -2.48
N ILE A 33 8.39 -1.86 -1.27
CA ILE A 33 8.85 -0.53 -0.89
C ILE A 33 9.80 -0.72 0.28
N GLN A 34 11.06 -0.40 0.05
CA GLN A 34 12.10 -0.51 1.06
C GLN A 34 12.04 0.68 2.04
N PRO A 35 12.42 0.48 3.31
CA PRO A 35 12.68 1.57 4.24
C PRO A 35 13.72 2.53 3.66
N SER A 36 13.47 3.83 3.80
CA SER A 36 14.41 4.85 3.34
C SER A 36 14.36 6.07 4.26
N GLN A 37 15.35 6.95 4.14
CA GLN A 37 15.37 8.22 4.88
C GLN A 37 14.19 9.12 4.54
N ASN A 38 13.59 8.93 3.37
CA ASN A 38 12.50 9.75 2.85
C ASN A 38 11.11 9.17 3.15
N ASN A 39 11.02 8.00 3.79
CA ASN A 39 9.74 7.42 4.22
C ASN A 39 9.71 7.14 5.73
N CYS A 40 8.57 6.68 6.23
CA CYS A 40 8.39 6.35 7.64
C CYS A 40 8.34 4.84 7.87
N LEU A 41 8.79 4.01 6.92
CA LEU A 41 8.72 2.56 7.04
C LEU A 41 9.83 2.04 7.95
N ALA A 42 9.46 1.18 8.91
CA ALA A 42 10.39 0.47 9.77
C ALA A 42 10.93 -0.80 9.08
N ASN A 43 10.10 -1.42 8.22
CA ASN A 43 10.41 -2.64 7.48
C ASN A 43 9.92 -2.52 6.03
N GLU A 44 10.40 -3.42 5.17
CA GLU A 44 9.87 -3.55 3.80
C GLU A 44 8.35 -3.69 3.81
N SER A 45 7.69 -2.85 3.01
CA SER A 45 6.26 -2.95 2.76
C SER A 45 6.04 -3.62 1.41
N SER A 46 5.18 -4.63 1.37
CA SER A 46 4.82 -5.34 0.14
C SER A 46 3.37 -5.07 -0.22
N ILE A 47 3.14 -4.73 -1.49
CA ILE A 47 1.81 -4.65 -2.09
C ILE A 47 1.55 -5.99 -2.77
N ILE A 48 0.53 -6.71 -2.28
CA ILE A 48 0.25 -8.09 -2.65
C ILE A 48 -1.11 -8.14 -3.35
N TRP A 49 -1.16 -8.85 -4.47
CA TRP A 49 -2.39 -9.28 -5.11
C TRP A 49 -2.80 -10.66 -4.62
N GLU A 50 -3.97 -10.76 -4.03
CA GLU A 50 -4.54 -12.04 -3.60
C GLU A 50 -6.04 -12.09 -3.91
N LYS A 51 -6.46 -13.09 -4.70
CA LYS A 51 -7.88 -13.43 -4.94
C LYS A 51 -8.75 -12.24 -5.37
N GLY A 52 -8.22 -11.36 -6.23
CA GLY A 52 -8.98 -10.19 -6.72
C GLY A 52 -8.87 -8.94 -5.84
N LYS A 53 -8.08 -8.98 -4.75
CA LYS A 53 -7.85 -7.85 -3.86
C LYS A 53 -6.38 -7.47 -3.80
N ILE A 54 -6.12 -6.20 -3.56
CA ILE A 54 -4.78 -5.67 -3.30
C ILE A 54 -4.68 -5.26 -1.85
N THR A 55 -3.75 -5.86 -1.13
CA THR A 55 -3.42 -5.48 0.24
C THR A 55 -2.01 -4.94 0.32
N GLN A 56 -1.78 -4.04 1.27
CA GLN A 56 -0.43 -3.56 1.57
C GLN A 56 -0.22 -3.48 3.08
N ASP A 57 0.72 -4.28 3.57
CA ASP A 57 1.15 -4.23 4.96
C ASP A 57 2.29 -3.24 5.13
N MET A 58 2.19 -2.40 6.16
CA MET A 58 3.21 -1.41 6.49
C MET A 58 3.47 -1.40 7.99
N ARG A 59 4.75 -1.56 8.34
CA ARG A 59 5.25 -1.23 9.66
C ARG A 59 5.87 0.15 9.60
N ILE A 60 5.36 1.07 10.40
CA ILE A 60 5.67 2.49 10.35
C ILE A 60 6.35 2.89 11.65
N LYS A 61 7.49 3.57 11.56
CA LYS A 61 8.16 4.18 12.68
C LYS A 61 7.71 5.64 12.81
N LEU A 62 7.24 6.00 14.00
CA LEU A 62 6.83 7.37 14.29
C LEU A 62 8.06 8.29 14.37
N LYS A 63 7.94 9.47 13.78
CA LYS A 63 8.91 10.57 13.88
C LYS A 63 8.56 11.48 15.06
N ASN A 64 9.54 12.25 15.53
CA ASN A 64 9.41 13.20 16.65
C ASN A 64 8.96 12.55 17.97
N VAL A 65 9.34 11.30 18.20
CA VAL A 65 9.10 10.57 19.44
C VAL A 65 10.27 9.61 19.71
N GLU A 66 10.57 9.35 20.98
CA GLU A 66 11.68 8.46 21.39
C GLU A 66 11.44 7.00 20.96
N CYS A 67 10.18 6.57 21.01
CA CYS A 67 9.75 5.23 20.62
C CYS A 67 8.31 5.25 20.11
N GLY A 68 7.99 4.31 19.24
CA GLY A 68 6.64 4.16 18.69
C GLY A 68 6.66 3.62 17.29
N GLU A 69 5.97 2.51 17.10
CA GLU A 69 5.74 1.90 15.81
C GLU A 69 4.26 1.58 15.66
N LEU A 70 3.77 1.66 14.42
CA LEU A 70 2.41 1.30 14.07
C LEU A 70 2.47 0.22 12.99
N LEU A 71 1.66 -0.82 13.17
CA LEU A 71 1.38 -1.79 12.13
C LEU A 71 0.04 -1.42 11.51
N ILE A 72 0.02 -1.17 10.20
CA ILE A 72 -1.20 -0.85 9.47
C ILE A 72 -1.28 -1.70 8.20
N GLN A 73 -2.50 -1.91 7.72
CA GLN A 73 -2.79 -2.58 6.46
C GLN A 73 -3.73 -1.71 5.64
N LEU A 74 -3.44 -1.56 4.34
CA LEU A 74 -4.34 -0.93 3.38
C LEU A 74 -5.11 -1.98 2.60
N ASP A 75 -6.41 -1.73 2.40
CA ASP A 75 -7.30 -2.46 1.52
C ASP A 75 -8.12 -1.46 0.70
N TRP A 76 -8.43 -1.81 -0.54
CA TRP A 76 -9.19 -0.97 -1.46
C TRP A 76 -10.58 -1.55 -1.67
N ASN A 77 -11.60 -0.77 -1.33
CA ASN A 77 -12.99 -1.14 -1.53
C ASN A 77 -13.61 -0.27 -2.63
N GLU A 78 -14.05 -0.90 -3.71
CA GLU A 78 -14.81 -0.23 -4.75
C GLU A 78 -16.28 -0.11 -4.33
N THR A 79 -16.80 1.11 -4.31
CA THR A 79 -18.21 1.38 -4.09
C THR A 79 -18.91 1.62 -5.44
N PRO A 80 -20.04 0.94 -5.71
CA PRO A 80 -20.82 1.21 -6.92
C PRO A 80 -21.27 2.68 -6.91
N ASN A 81 -21.17 3.34 -8.08
CA ASN A 81 -21.45 4.77 -8.33
C ASN A 81 -20.33 5.77 -8.02
N CYS A 82 -19.13 5.33 -7.65
CA CYS A 82 -17.95 6.20 -7.66
C CYS A 82 -17.25 6.12 -9.03
N LYS A 83 -16.79 7.26 -9.58
CA LYS A 83 -15.98 7.31 -10.82
C LYS A 83 -14.69 6.46 -10.75
N GLY A 84 -14.34 5.97 -9.55
CA GLY A 84 -13.28 5.00 -9.33
C GLY A 84 -11.93 5.46 -9.87
N LEU A 85 -11.09 4.49 -10.22
CA LEU A 85 -9.79 4.69 -10.88
C LEU A 85 -9.91 4.87 -12.41
N GLU A 86 -11.11 5.15 -12.92
CA GLU A 86 -11.45 5.05 -14.36
C GLU A 86 -11.29 6.35 -15.15
N SER A 87 -10.70 7.39 -14.58
CA SER A 87 -10.49 8.66 -15.29
C SER A 87 -9.00 8.94 -15.45
N GLU A 88 -8.48 8.61 -16.64
CA GLU A 88 -7.54 9.44 -17.39
C GLU A 88 -8.19 9.79 -18.73
#